data_AF-A0A553K764-F1
#
_entry.id   AF-A0A553K764-F1
#
_cell.length_a   1.000
_cell.length_b   1.000
_cell.length_c   1.000
_cell.angle_alpha   90.00
_cell.angle_beta   90.00
_cell.angle_gamma   90.00
#
_symmetry.space_group_name_H-M   'P 1'
#
loop_
_entity.id
_entity.type
_entity.pdbx_description
1 polymer ?
#
loop_
_entity_poly.entity_id
_entity_poly.type
_entity_poly.pdbx_seq_one_letter_code
_entity_poly.pdbx_strand_id
1 'polypeptide(L)'
;EFSELTNGFNHTVDAIVERDEKNKKLLNSFISVMTTALDARDEYTAGHSQRVAVYAVEIGKRLGMTNEQLARLYRSAILHDIGKIGIPDHILLKDGKLTDEEFAWIKKHPILGENIIRQVQPIEEVQDLLPG
;
A
#
# COMPACT_ATOMS: atom_id res chain seq x y z
N GLU A 1 10.21 -2.37 45.93
CA GLU A 1 9.76 -3.65 45.35
C GLU A 1 8.51 -3.55 44.48
N PHE A 2 7.26 -3.58 45.00
CA PHE A 2 6.07 -3.59 44.12
C PHE A 2 5.90 -2.33 43.25
N SER A 3 6.22 -1.14 43.79
CA SER A 3 6.16 0.11 43.03
C SER A 3 7.23 0.23 41.95
N GLU A 4 8.40 -0.39 42.13
CA GLU A 4 9.46 -0.41 41.12
C GLU A 4 9.11 -1.37 39.99
N LEU A 5 8.49 -2.51 40.33
CA LEU A 5 8.06 -3.51 39.38
C LEU A 5 6.92 -3.01 38.49
N THR A 6 5.96 -2.28 39.08
CA THR A 6 4.87 -1.61 38.34
C THR A 6 5.36 -0.50 37.43
N ASN A 7 6.32 0.32 37.89
CA ASN A 7 6.95 1.35 37.05
C ASN A 7 7.73 0.72 35.87
N GLY A 8 8.51 -0.33 36.11
CA GLY A 8 9.22 -1.06 35.06
C GLY A 8 8.28 -1.71 34.04
N PHE A 9 7.16 -2.27 34.52
CA PHE A 9 6.13 -2.82 33.65
C PHE A 9 5.47 -1.75 32.78
N ASN A 10 5.04 -0.63 33.38
CA ASN A 10 4.42 0.48 32.64
C ASN A 10 5.36 1.03 31.56
N HIS A 11 6.64 1.22 31.89
CA HIS A 11 7.63 1.69 30.93
C HIS A 11 7.83 0.70 29.75
N THR A 12 7.76 -0.59 30.02
CA THR A 12 7.84 -1.62 28.98
C THR A 12 6.62 -1.61 28.08
N VAL A 13 5.42 -1.42 28.65
CA VAL A 13 4.17 -1.29 27.88
C VAL A 13 4.23 -0.07 26.97
N ASP A 14 4.64 1.08 27.49
CA ASP A 14 4.81 2.31 26.71
C ASP A 14 5.79 2.11 25.54
N ALA A 15 6.93 1.46 25.80
CA ALA A 15 7.92 1.17 24.77
C ALA A 15 7.39 0.21 23.68
N ILE A 16 6.51 -0.73 24.03
CA ILE A 16 5.85 -1.62 23.07
C ILE A 16 4.88 -0.83 22.18
N VAL A 17 4.06 0.04 22.77
CA VAL A 17 3.12 0.90 22.04
C VAL A 17 3.86 1.82 21.08
N GLU A 18 4.92 2.48 21.55
CA GLU A 18 5.74 3.37 20.71
C GLU A 18 6.39 2.60 19.54
N ARG A 19 6.86 1.37 19.79
CA ARG A 19 7.43 0.52 18.74
C ARG A 19 6.38 0.11 17.72
N ASP A 20 5.16 -0.22 18.15
CA ASP A 20 4.06 -0.54 17.25
C ASP A 20 3.70 0.65 16.35
N GLU A 21 3.58 1.85 16.91
CA GLU A 21 3.34 3.07 16.13
C GLU A 21 4.47 3.34 15.12
N LYS A 22 5.72 3.13 15.53
CA LYS A 22 6.89 3.30 14.66
C LYS A 22 6.87 2.28 13.50
N ASN A 23 6.53 1.03 13.77
CA ASN A 23 6.42 -0.01 12.75
C ASN A 23 5.32 0.33 11.74
N LYS A 24 4.15 0.80 12.19
CA LYS A 24 3.07 1.26 11.31
C LYS A 24 3.50 2.42 10.41
N LYS A 25 4.19 3.42 10.96
CA LYS A 25 4.75 4.54 10.18
C LYS A 25 5.77 4.06 9.16
N LEU A 26 6.64 3.12 9.54
CA LEU A 26 7.65 2.56 8.64
C LEU A 26 7.01 1.80 7.48
N LEU A 27 6.02 0.95 7.75
CA LEU A 27 5.26 0.22 6.72
C LEU A 27 4.61 1.18 5.72
N ASN A 28 3.89 2.20 6.21
CA ASN A 28 3.27 3.21 5.35
C ASN A 28 4.31 3.98 4.51
N SER A 29 5.48 4.27 5.10
CA SER A 29 6.56 4.94 4.38
C SER A 29 7.13 4.05 3.27
N PHE A 30 7.33 2.76 3.51
CA PHE A 30 7.76 1.81 2.48
C PHE A 30 6.74 1.69 1.34
N ILE A 31 5.45 1.63 1.66
CA ILE A 31 4.37 1.64 0.65
C ILE A 31 4.49 2.88 -0.23
N SER A 32 4.65 4.06 0.37
CA SER A 32 4.81 5.32 -0.38
C SER A 32 6.07 5.34 -1.25
N VAL A 33 7.19 4.80 -0.75
CA VAL A 33 8.45 4.65 -1.52
C VAL A 33 8.23 3.75 -2.74
N MET A 34 7.55 2.61 -2.59
CA MET A 34 7.27 1.70 -3.70
C MET A 34 6.39 2.35 -4.77
N THR A 35 5.33 3.04 -4.37
CA THR A 35 4.48 3.78 -5.32
C THR A 35 5.24 4.91 -6.00
N THR A 36 6.09 5.63 -5.27
CA THR A 36 6.94 6.69 -5.85
C THR A 36 7.94 6.12 -6.86
N ALA A 37 8.49 4.93 -6.59
CA ALA A 37 9.38 4.25 -7.52
C ALA A 37 8.66 3.79 -8.79
N LEU A 38 7.41 3.33 -8.67
CA LEU A 38 6.58 3.02 -9.84
C LEU A 38 6.26 4.29 -10.63
N ASP A 39 5.84 5.36 -9.97
CA ASP A 39 5.54 6.67 -10.58
C ASP A 39 6.77 7.25 -11.31
N ALA A 40 7.97 7.03 -10.78
CA ALA A 40 9.22 7.48 -11.44
C ALA A 40 9.54 6.67 -12.72
N ARG A 41 9.03 5.44 -12.83
CA ARG A 41 9.17 4.62 -14.04
C ARG A 41 8.06 4.91 -15.05
N ASP A 42 6.86 5.21 -14.58
CA ASP A 42 5.69 5.60 -15.37
C ASP A 42 5.38 7.09 -15.13
N GLU A 43 6.24 7.97 -15.67
CA GLU A 43 6.16 9.42 -15.44
C GLU A 43 4.77 10.00 -15.82
N TYR A 44 4.08 9.36 -16.77
CA TYR A 44 2.76 9.78 -17.24
C TYR A 44 1.70 9.70 -16.13
N THR A 45 1.89 8.81 -15.15
CA THR A 45 0.95 8.60 -14.04
C THR A 45 1.48 9.10 -12.70
N ALA A 46 2.53 9.91 -12.67
CA ALA A 46 3.08 10.44 -11.41
C ALA A 46 2.02 11.10 -10.49
N GLY A 47 1.99 10.66 -9.23
CA GLY A 47 1.04 11.07 -8.21
C GLY A 47 -0.40 10.59 -8.46
N HIS A 48 -0.66 9.76 -9.47
CA HIS A 48 -1.99 9.22 -9.78
C HIS A 48 -2.54 8.45 -8.59
N SER A 49 -1.77 7.47 -8.10
CA SER A 49 -2.15 6.63 -6.97
C SER A 49 -2.45 7.47 -5.73
N GLN A 50 -1.69 8.55 -5.49
CA GLN A 50 -1.94 9.47 -4.39
C GLN A 50 -3.28 10.21 -4.55
N ARG A 51 -3.58 10.73 -5.75
CA ARG A 51 -4.86 11.40 -6.02
C ARG A 51 -6.04 10.45 -5.88
N VAL A 52 -5.92 9.24 -6.41
CA VAL A 52 -6.94 8.18 -6.28
C VAL A 52 -7.17 7.85 -4.81
N ALA A 53 -6.12 7.67 -4.02
CA ALA A 53 -6.25 7.38 -2.59
C ALA A 53 -6.94 8.50 -1.81
N VAL A 54 -6.60 9.77 -2.09
CA VAL A 54 -7.27 10.92 -1.48
C VAL A 54 -8.76 10.93 -1.81
N TYR A 55 -9.12 10.76 -3.09
CA TYR A 55 -10.53 10.74 -3.49
C TYR A 55 -11.29 9.53 -2.90
N ALA A 56 -10.66 8.36 -2.86
CA ALA A 56 -11.26 7.16 -2.28
C ALA A 56 -11.57 7.37 -0.79
N VAL A 57 -10.63 7.93 -0.02
CA VAL A 57 -10.84 8.24 1.39
C VAL A 57 -11.96 9.27 1.59
N GLU A 58 -12.02 10.33 0.78
CA GLU A 58 -13.09 11.33 0.88
C GLU A 58 -14.47 10.74 0.56
N ILE A 59 -14.55 9.84 -0.42
CA ILE A 59 -15.77 9.07 -0.70
C ILE A 59 -16.13 8.19 0.50
N GLY A 60 -15.16 7.42 1.03
CA GLY A 60 -15.38 6.53 2.17
C GLY A 60 -15.86 7.26 3.42
N LYS A 61 -15.33 8.46 3.70
CA LYS A 61 -15.79 9.31 4.81
C LYS A 61 -17.27 9.67 4.67
N ARG A 62 -17.71 10.05 3.46
CA ARG A 62 -19.12 10.38 3.18
C ARG A 62 -20.05 9.17 3.29
N LEU A 63 -19.51 7.96 3.13
CA LEU A 63 -20.23 6.71 3.32
C LEU A 63 -20.23 6.21 4.78
N GLY A 64 -19.63 6.96 5.71
CA GLY A 64 -19.60 6.59 7.13
C GLY A 64 -18.64 5.46 7.47
N MET A 65 -17.60 5.23 6.66
CA MET A 65 -16.56 4.23 6.95
C MET A 65 -15.77 4.60 8.22
N THR A 66 -15.37 3.59 9.00
CA THR A 66 -14.55 3.77 10.20
C THR A 66 -13.12 4.18 9.84
N ASN A 67 -12.38 4.74 10.81
CA ASN A 67 -10.97 5.11 10.60
C ASN A 67 -10.11 3.93 10.12
N GLU A 68 -10.37 2.73 10.62
CA GLU A 68 -9.68 1.51 10.22
C GLU A 68 -10.00 1.15 8.75
N GLN A 69 -11.28 1.22 8.37
CA GLN A 69 -11.70 1.00 6.99
C GLN A 69 -11.12 2.04 6.03
N LEU A 70 -11.04 3.30 6.44
CA LEU A 70 -10.43 4.38 5.66
C LEU A 70 -8.92 4.18 5.49
N ALA A 71 -8.22 3.75 6.55
CA ALA A 71 -6.79 3.45 6.49
C ALA A 71 -6.51 2.28 5.53
N ARG A 72 -7.34 1.24 5.58
CA ARG A 72 -7.27 0.13 4.61
C ARG A 72 -7.54 0.62 3.19
N LEU A 73 -8.62 1.37 2.97
CA LEU A 73 -8.98 1.91 1.66
C LEU A 73 -7.86 2.76 1.06
N TYR A 74 -7.22 3.60 1.88
CA TYR A 74 -6.07 4.40 1.48
C TYR A 74 -4.91 3.52 1.00
N ARG A 75 -4.51 2.51 1.80
CA ARG A 75 -3.41 1.60 1.44
C ARG A 75 -3.70 0.82 0.16
N SER A 76 -4.92 0.28 0.03
CA SER A 76 -5.36 -0.43 -1.19
C SER A 76 -5.32 0.48 -2.42
N ALA A 77 -5.78 1.73 -2.30
CA ALA A 77 -5.76 2.68 -3.40
C ALA A 77 -4.34 3.10 -3.82
N ILE A 78 -3.42 3.27 -2.86
CA ILE A 78 -2.02 3.59 -3.16
C ILE A 78 -1.30 2.44 -3.89
N LEU A 79 -1.65 1.19 -3.56
CA LEU A 79 -0.98 0.00 -4.08
C LEU A 79 -1.68 -0.65 -5.29
N HIS A 80 -2.87 -0.19 -5.68
CA HIS A 80 -3.69 -0.89 -6.68
C HIS A 80 -2.96 -1.20 -7.99
N ASP A 81 -2.03 -0.33 -8.38
CA ASP A 81 -1.27 -0.40 -9.62
C ASP A 81 0.16 -0.92 -9.44
N ILE A 82 0.58 -1.35 -8.24
CA ILE A 82 1.99 -1.73 -7.97
C ILE A 82 2.51 -2.83 -8.89
N GLY A 83 1.62 -3.72 -9.35
CA GLY A 83 2.00 -4.80 -10.27
C GLY A 83 2.35 -4.33 -11.68
N LYS A 84 2.15 -3.05 -12.03
CA LYS A 84 2.70 -2.45 -13.26
C LYS A 84 4.22 -2.57 -13.30
N ILE A 85 4.89 -2.71 -12.15
CA ILE A 85 6.33 -3.03 -12.07
C ILE A 85 6.69 -4.27 -12.92
N GLY A 86 5.83 -5.28 -12.98
CA GLY A 86 6.09 -6.50 -13.75
C GLY A 86 5.71 -6.44 -15.23
N ILE A 87 5.25 -5.30 -15.74
CA ILE A 87 4.86 -5.14 -17.15
C ILE A 87 6.07 -4.68 -17.98
N PRO A 88 6.33 -5.23 -19.19
CA PRO A 88 7.42 -4.78 -20.05
C PRO A 88 7.31 -3.30 -20.47
N ASP A 89 8.43 -2.58 -20.51
CA ASP A 89 8.46 -1.13 -20.83
C ASP A 89 7.87 -0.80 -22.19
N HIS A 90 8.17 -1.59 -23.23
CA HIS A 90 7.63 -1.36 -24.58
C HIS A 90 6.11 -1.51 -24.67
N ILE A 91 5.46 -2.07 -23.64
CA ILE A 91 4.00 -2.15 -23.50
C ILE A 91 3.50 -1.04 -22.58
N LEU A 92 4.12 -0.87 -21.42
CA LEU A 92 3.70 0.10 -20.40
C LEU A 92 3.84 1.55 -20.89
N LEU A 93 4.94 1.86 -21.59
CA LEU A 93 5.31 3.19 -22.07
C LEU A 93 4.97 3.39 -23.56
N LYS A 94 4.13 2.52 -24.13
CA LYS A 94 3.81 2.59 -25.56
C LYS A 94 2.98 3.84 -25.86
N ASP A 95 3.49 4.67 -26.77
CA ASP A 95 2.72 5.77 -27.34
C ASP A 95 1.65 5.24 -28.32
N GLY A 96 0.39 5.42 -27.96
CA GLY A 96 -0.76 5.08 -28.81
C GLY A 96 -1.58 3.88 -28.31
N LYS A 97 -2.35 3.27 -29.21
CA LYS A 97 -3.24 2.16 -28.84
C LYS A 97 -2.46 0.87 -28.66
N LEU A 98 -2.78 0.16 -27.59
CA LEU A 98 -2.33 -1.22 -27.38
C LEU A 98 -3.07 -2.17 -28.31
N THR A 99 -2.40 -3.23 -28.75
CA THR A 99 -3.03 -4.40 -29.35
C THR A 99 -3.73 -5.23 -28.26
N ASP A 100 -4.56 -6.19 -28.65
CA ASP A 100 -5.22 -7.07 -27.69
C ASP A 100 -4.23 -7.90 -26.87
N GLU A 101 -3.10 -8.29 -27.47
CA GLU A 101 -2.02 -9.04 -26.82
C GLU A 101 -1.26 -8.17 -25.81
N GLU A 102 -0.96 -6.93 -26.17
CA GLU A 102 -0.33 -5.94 -25.27
C GLU A 102 -1.26 -5.58 -24.11
N PHE A 103 -2.55 -5.39 -24.39
CA PHE A 103 -3.53 -5.16 -23.35
C PHE A 103 -3.72 -6.38 -22.43
N ALA A 104 -3.56 -7.59 -22.94
CA ALA A 104 -3.52 -8.80 -22.13
C ALA A 104 -2.34 -8.82 -21.15
N TRP A 105 -1.21 -8.19 -21.49
CA TRP A 105 -0.13 -7.97 -20.53
C TRP A 105 -0.54 -6.99 -19.43
N ILE A 106 -1.10 -5.82 -19.79
CA ILE A 106 -1.56 -4.84 -18.79
C ILE A 106 -2.54 -5.47 -17.80
N LYS A 107 -3.45 -6.32 -18.26
CA LYS A 107 -4.42 -7.03 -17.39
C LYS A 107 -3.80 -7.96 -16.36
N LYS A 108 -2.50 -8.28 -16.46
CA LYS A 108 -1.79 -9.09 -15.45
C LYS A 108 -1.35 -8.30 -14.23
N HIS A 109 -1.36 -6.96 -14.27
CA HIS A 109 -0.86 -6.14 -13.17
C HIS A 109 -1.53 -6.42 -11.81
N PRO A 110 -2.83 -6.80 -11.68
CA PRO A 110 -3.41 -7.10 -10.37
C PRO A 110 -2.78 -8.36 -9.74
N ILE A 111 -2.63 -9.43 -10.52
CA ILE A 111 -2.01 -10.69 -10.09
C ILE A 111 -0.54 -10.46 -9.74
N LEU A 112 0.17 -9.66 -10.55
CA LEU A 112 1.57 -9.30 -10.28
C LEU A 112 1.69 -8.48 -8.98
N GLY A 113 0.77 -7.54 -8.77
CA GLY A 113 0.71 -6.72 -7.55
C GLY A 113 0.46 -7.56 -6.31
N GLU A 114 -0.48 -8.50 -6.38
CA GLU A 114 -0.73 -9.48 -5.33
C GLU A 114 0.54 -10.28 -4.99
N ASN A 115 1.23 -10.82 -6.00
CA ASN A 115 2.46 -11.60 -5.80
C ASN A 115 3.57 -10.77 -5.13
N ILE A 116 3.67 -9.48 -5.43
CA ILE A 116 4.59 -8.54 -4.77
C ILE A 116 4.20 -8.34 -3.31
N ILE A 117 2.92 -8.03 -3.03
CA ILE A 117 2.44 -7.75 -1.66
C ILE A 117 2.57 -8.99 -0.77
N ARG A 118 2.38 -10.20 -1.30
CA ARG A 118 2.56 -11.47 -0.57
C ARG A 118 3.98 -11.69 -0.04
N GLN A 119 4.97 -10.92 -0.49
CA GLN A 119 6.34 -11.00 0.03
C GLN A 119 6.52 -10.29 1.37
N VAL A 120 5.57 -9.45 1.80
CA VAL A 120 5.65 -8.77 3.10
C VAL A 120 5.53 -9.80 4.23
N GLN A 121 6.37 -9.65 5.25
CA GLN A 121 6.38 -10.48 6.45
C GLN A 121 6.33 -9.58 7.70
N PRO A 122 5.48 -9.87 8.70
CA PRO A 122 4.46 -10.93 8.68
C PRO A 122 3.34 -10.68 7.65
N ILE A 123 2.79 -11.74 7.06
CA ILE A 123 1.74 -11.64 6.01
C ILE A 123 0.43 -11.07 6.56
N GLU A 124 0.18 -11.27 7.84
CA GLU A 124 -1.01 -10.81 8.58
C GLU A 124 -1.13 -9.28 8.53
N GLU A 125 -0.01 -8.56 8.44
CA GLU A 125 0.04 -7.09 8.39
C GLU A 125 -0.47 -6.51 7.05
N VAL A 126 -0.55 -7.34 6.01
CA VAL A 126 -1.01 -6.93 4.67
C VAL A 126 -2.13 -7.80 4.12
N GLN A 127 -2.65 -8.74 4.91
CA GLN A 127 -3.68 -9.67 4.47
C GLN A 127 -4.95 -8.94 4.04
N ASP A 128 -5.25 -7.79 4.66
CA ASP A 128 -6.36 -6.92 4.32
C ASP A 128 -6.20 -6.22 2.95
N LEU A 129 -4.99 -6.20 2.38
CA LEU A 129 -4.67 -5.62 1.07
C LEU A 129 -4.73 -6.63 -0.07
N LEU A 130 -4.70 -7.92 0.23
CA LEU A 130 -4.75 -8.98 -0.77
C LEU A 130 -6.20 -9.22 -1.22
N PRO A 131 -6.42 -9.55 -2.51
CA PRO A 131 -7.71 -10.07 -2.95
C PRO A 131 -8.05 -11.35 -2.19
N GLY A 132 -9.34 -11.49 -1.84
CA GLY A 132 -9.87 -12.65 -1.10
C GLY A 132 -9.96 -13.91 -1.94
#